data_AF-A0A7C5QNP5-F1
#
_entry.id   AF-A0A7C5QNP5-F1
#
_cell.length_a   1.000
_cell.length_b   1.000
_cell.length_c   1.000
_cell.angle_alpha   90.00
_cell.angle_beta   90.00
_cell.angle_gamma   90.00
#
_symmetry.space_group_name_H-M   'P 1'
#
loop_
_entity.id
_entity.type
_entity.pdbx_description
1 polymer ?
#
loop_
_entity_poly.entity_id
_entity_poly.type
_entity_poly.pdbx_seq_one_letter_code
_entity_poly.pdbx_strand_id
1 'polypeptide(L)' 'DLPLKAKAYIRRLEELAGAPAYIVSVGPDREKTILLRNPFEPA' A
#
# COMPACT_ATOMS: atom_id res chain seq x y z
N ASP A 1 4.43 8.52 6.82
CA ASP A 1 4.68 7.07 7.00
C ASP A 1 3.48 6.44 7.70
N LEU A 2 3.15 5.17 7.43
CA LEU A 2 1.97 4.51 8.00
C LEU A 2 2.21 4.07 9.46
N PRO A 3 1.20 4.19 10.35
CA PRO A 3 1.27 3.60 11.69
C PRO A 3 1.44 2.08 11.64
N LEU A 4 2.04 1.50 12.68
CA LEU A 4 2.32 0.07 12.74
C LEU A 4 1.08 -0.81 12.52
N LYS A 5 -0.06 -0.44 13.13
CA LYS A 5 -1.33 -1.16 12.95
C LYS A 5 -1.85 -1.12 11.51
N ALA A 6 -1.67 0.02 10.82
CA ALA A 6 -2.07 0.15 9.41
C ALA A 6 -1.19 -0.74 8.51
N LYS A 7 0.12 -0.77 8.77
CA LYS A 7 1.05 -1.67 8.06
C LYS A 7 0.66 -3.14 8.28
N ALA A 8 0.33 -3.53 9.52
CA ALA A 8 -0.12 -4.89 9.82
C ALA A 8 -1.46 -5.25 9.12
N TYR A 9 -2.39 -4.29 9.08
CA TYR A 9 -3.68 -4.48 8.39
C TYR A 9 -3.50 -4.71 6.88
N ILE A 10 -2.65 -3.91 6.23
CA ILE A 10 -2.35 -4.07 4.80
C ILE A 10 -1.76 -5.46 4.53
N ARG A 11 -0.78 -5.91 5.33
CA ARG A 11 -0.20 -7.26 5.18
C ARG A 11 -1.27 -8.35 5.25
N ARG A 12 -2.23 -8.21 6.16
CA ARG A 12 -3.34 -9.16 6.27
C ARG A 12 -4.23 -9.16 5.02
N LEU A 13 -4.46 -7.99 4.41
CA LEU A 13 -5.20 -7.91 3.15
C LEU A 13 -4.44 -8.56 1.99
N GLU A 14 -3.12 -8.37 1.91
CA GLU A 14 -2.29 -9.02 0.89
C GLU A 14 -2.37 -10.55 0.98
N GLU A 15 -2.30 -11.12 2.20
CA GLU A 15 -2.47 -12.55 2.44
C GLU A 15 -3.83 -13.08 1.98
N LEU A 16 -4.90 -12.32 2.26
CA LEU A 16 -6.28 -12.71 1.92
C LEU A 16 -6.57 -12.55 0.43
N ALA A 17 -6.03 -11.50 -0.19
CA ALA A 17 -6.23 -11.21 -1.61
C ALA A 17 -5.32 -12.05 -2.52
N GLY A 18 -4.23 -12.61 -1.98
CA GLY A 18 -3.21 -13.32 -2.77
C GLY A 18 -2.45 -12.39 -3.72
N ALA A 19 -2.50 -11.09 -3.48
CA ALA A 19 -1.92 -10.05 -4.33
C ALA A 19 -1.28 -8.94 -3.49
N PRO A 20 -0.15 -8.38 -3.92
CA PRO A 20 0.54 -7.32 -3.17
C PRO A 20 -0.15 -5.96 -3.32
N ALA A 21 -0.07 -5.14 -2.28
CA ALA A 21 -0.52 -3.75 -2.30
C ALA A 21 0.64 -2.86 -2.76
N TYR A 22 0.47 -2.18 -3.89
CA TYR A 22 1.53 -1.31 -4.45
C TYR A 22 1.33 0.16 -4.09
N ILE A 23 0.08 0.60 -3.95
CA ILE A 23 -0.29 2.00 -3.73
C ILE A 23 -1.37 2.07 -2.65
N VAL A 24 -1.25 3.05 -1.75
CA VAL A 24 -2.28 3.36 -0.74
C VAL A 24 -2.66 4.84 -0.85
N SER A 25 -3.90 5.12 -1.28
CA SER A 25 -4.46 6.47 -1.23
C SER A 25 -4.88 6.79 0.20
N VAL A 26 -4.38 7.90 0.74
CA VAL A 26 -4.67 8.38 2.11
C VAL A 26 -5.43 9.70 2.10
N GLY A 27 -5.93 10.12 0.93
CA GLY A 27 -6.73 11.33 0.76
C GLY A 27 -7.02 11.65 -0.70
N PRO A 28 -7.80 12.71 -0.95
CA PRO A 28 -8.25 13.07 -2.30
C PRO A 28 -7.17 13.72 -3.17
N ASP A 29 -6.17 14.35 -2.56
CA ASP A 29 -5.08 15.03 -3.27
C ASP A 29 -4.05 14.03 -3.79
N ARG A 30 -3.39 14.35 -4.91
CA ARG A 30 -2.42 13.45 -5.57
C ARG A 30 -1.26 13.10 -4.65
N GLU A 31 -0.77 14.07 -3.90
CA GLU A 31 0.35 13.95 -2.96
C GLU A 31 -0.02 13.10 -1.75
N LYS A 32 -1.32 12.89 -1.49
CA LYS A 32 -1.83 12.01 -0.43
C LYS A 32 -1.91 10.56 -0.91
N THR A 33 -0.81 10.10 -1.50
CA THR A 33 -0.63 8.74 -2.00
C THR A 33 0.68 8.20 -1.47
N ILE A 34 0.64 7.01 -0.86
CA ILE A 34 1.82 6.28 -0.42
C ILE A 34 2.14 5.21 -1.47
N LEU A 35 3.28 5.37 -2.13
CA LEU A 35 3.84 4.37 -3.04
C LEU A 35 4.62 3.35 -2.20
N LEU A 36 4.09 2.13 -2.07
CA LEU A 36 4.77 1.02 -1.38
C LEU A 36 5.75 0.34 -2.31
N ARG A 37 5.34 0.15 -3.57
CA ARG A 37 6.16 -0.40 -4.66
C ARG A 37 5.76 0.30 -5.95
N ASN A 38 6.74 0.63 -6.78
CA ASN A 38 6.48 1.21 -8.08
C ASN A 38 5.99 0.12 -9.06
N PRO A 39 4.75 0.20 -9.60
CA PRO A 39 4.23 -0.80 -10.53
C PRO A 39 5.01 -0.89 -11.85
N PHE A 40 5.83 0.11 -12.16
CA PHE A 40 6.65 0.16 -13.38
C PHE A 40 8.10 -0.28 -13.15
N GLU A 41 8.48 -0.55 -11.89
CA GLU A 41 9.79 -1.15 -11.61
C GLU A 41 9.69 -2.68 -11.73
N PRO A 42 10.77 -3.34 -12.17
CA PRO A 42 10.83 -4.80 -12.18
C PRO A 42 10.59 -5.36 -10.77
N ALA A 43 9.89 -6.49 -10.71
CA ALA A 43 9.60 -7.21 -9.46
C ALA A 43 10.85 -7.87 -8.85
#